data_AF-A0A0Q6FBZ2-F1
#
_entry.id   AF-A0A0Q6FBZ2-F1
#
_cell.length_a   1.000
_cell.length_b   1.000
_cell.length_c   1.000
_cell.angle_alpha   90.00
_cell.angle_beta   90.00
_cell.angle_gamma   90.00
#
_symmetry.space_group_name_H-M   'P 1'
#
loop_
_entity.id
_entity.type
_entity.pdbx_description
1 polymer ?
#
loop_
_entity_poly.entity_id
_entity_poly.type
_entity_poly.pdbx_seq_one_letter_code
_entity_poly.pdbx_strand_id
1 'polypeptide(L)'
;MSPRPARRRVVAAGLVLAVAVAAALGGCSTSEDPDPDRRDEATVSNSPLDREGVQQIEESGSARFDLRDLTLTRSDVGLPENRMGPIVGRPGGREIDLVLRAPEGEERVATSTFSATFFSSADTADAVTWFESYDTEADGLAALDEAVERWGLPREAVATWREALTGDGEQEVSLTPGVSPSGFVTQVTARGEKGAGQTHQWTVLLDPRYYEDGALERIRETGKLPTG
;
A
#
# COMPACT_ATOMS: atom_id res chain seq x y z
N MET A 1 34.59 7.10 10.62
CA MET A 1 34.20 6.71 9.25
C MET A 1 34.91 5.41 8.91
N SER A 2 34.19 4.30 9.04
CA SER A 2 34.68 2.97 8.65
C SER A 2 33.97 2.58 7.35
N PRO A 3 34.66 2.14 6.29
CA PRO A 3 34.01 1.72 5.07
C PRO A 3 33.33 0.36 5.27
N ARG A 4 32.03 0.27 4.93
CA ARG A 4 31.30 -1.00 4.85
C ARG A 4 31.76 -1.77 3.60
N PRO A 5 32.06 -3.09 3.70
CA PRO A 5 32.54 -3.86 2.57
C PRO A 5 31.41 -4.28 1.61
N ALA A 6 31.72 -4.19 0.31
CA ALA A 6 30.90 -4.63 -0.81
C ALA A 6 30.60 -6.15 -0.76
N ARG A 7 29.32 -6.52 -0.90
CA ARG A 7 28.89 -7.92 -0.99
C ARG A 7 29.18 -8.49 -2.38
N ARG A 8 29.97 -9.57 -2.39
CA ARG A 8 30.33 -10.35 -3.58
C ARG A 8 29.13 -11.19 -4.06
N ARG A 9 28.92 -11.18 -5.38
CA ARG A 9 28.03 -12.12 -6.09
C ARG A 9 28.66 -13.52 -6.05
N VAL A 10 27.92 -14.50 -5.55
CA VAL A 10 28.29 -15.92 -5.64
C VAL A 10 27.64 -16.48 -6.91
N VAL A 11 28.49 -16.82 -7.87
CA VAL A 11 28.13 -17.65 -9.02
C VAL A 11 28.33 -19.09 -8.58
N ALA A 12 27.25 -19.88 -8.52
CA ALA A 12 27.33 -21.32 -8.33
C ALA A 12 27.07 -22.00 -9.67
N ALA A 13 28.15 -22.51 -10.27
CA ALA A 13 28.13 -23.39 -11.41
C ALA A 13 28.09 -24.85 -10.94
N GLY A 14 27.33 -25.68 -11.66
CA GLY A 14 27.60 -27.11 -11.77
C GLY A 14 26.58 -28.03 -11.12
N LEU A 15 25.80 -28.73 -11.95
CA LEU A 15 25.71 -30.19 -11.85
C LEU A 15 25.39 -30.81 -13.22
N VAL A 16 26.10 -31.90 -13.50
CA VAL A 16 26.17 -32.65 -14.74
C VAL A 16 25.42 -33.99 -14.57
N LEU A 17 24.65 -34.35 -15.60
CA LEU A 17 24.25 -35.68 -16.10
C LEU A 17 23.59 -36.72 -15.17
N ALA A 18 22.41 -37.20 -15.59
CA ALA A 18 22.19 -38.64 -15.82
C ALA A 18 20.97 -38.88 -16.71
N VAL A 19 21.20 -39.57 -17.82
CA VAL A 19 20.20 -40.13 -18.74
C VAL A 19 19.74 -41.47 -18.17
N ALA A 20 18.42 -41.71 -18.15
CA ALA A 20 17.86 -43.05 -18.04
C ALA A 20 16.63 -43.16 -18.96
N VAL A 21 16.78 -43.96 -20.01
CA VAL A 21 15.72 -44.40 -20.92
C VAL A 21 15.07 -45.64 -20.31
N ALA A 22 13.74 -45.65 -20.18
CA ALA A 22 12.96 -46.87 -19.99
C ALA A 22 11.65 -46.75 -20.78
N ALA A 23 11.49 -47.65 -21.76
CA ALA A 23 10.27 -47.86 -22.52
C ALA A 23 9.34 -48.80 -21.73
N ALA A 24 8.05 -48.46 -21.64
CA ALA A 24 6.99 -49.42 -21.38
C ALA A 24 5.67 -48.95 -22.00
N LEU A 25 4.93 -49.94 -22.51
CA LEU A 25 3.75 -49.87 -23.36
C LEU A 25 2.46 -49.64 -22.55
N GLY A 26 1.49 -48.97 -23.18
CA GLY A 26 0.07 -49.32 -23.06
C GLY A 26 -0.74 -48.61 -21.97
N GLY A 27 -1.68 -47.77 -22.42
CA GLY A 27 -2.79 -47.27 -21.60
C GLY A 27 -3.39 -45.99 -22.18
N CYS A 28 -4.41 -46.11 -23.03
CA CYS A 28 -5.29 -44.97 -23.35
C CYS A 28 -6.19 -44.71 -22.15
N SER A 29 -5.69 -43.98 -21.16
CA SER A 29 -6.54 -43.20 -20.27
C SER A 29 -6.62 -41.80 -20.85
N THR A 30 -7.81 -41.40 -21.30
CA THR A 30 -8.15 -39.99 -21.51
C THR A 30 -8.02 -39.31 -20.15
N SER A 31 -6.83 -38.80 -19.88
CA SER A 31 -6.61 -37.76 -18.89
C SER A 31 -7.18 -36.51 -19.51
N GLU A 32 -8.34 -36.06 -19.05
CA GLU A 32 -8.70 -34.65 -19.16
C GLU A 32 -7.53 -33.88 -18.54
N ASP A 33 -6.74 -33.24 -19.40
CA ASP A 33 -5.76 -32.25 -18.99
C ASP A 33 -6.52 -31.22 -18.12
N PRO A 34 -6.11 -30.97 -16.87
CA PRO A 34 -6.62 -29.83 -16.15
C PRO A 34 -6.22 -28.60 -16.94
N ASP A 35 -7.22 -27.93 -17.50
CA ASP A 35 -7.08 -26.66 -18.19
C ASP A 35 -6.20 -25.71 -17.34
N PRO A 36 -4.98 -25.36 -17.80
CA PRO A 36 -4.09 -24.47 -17.06
C PRO A 36 -4.64 -23.04 -16.97
N ASP A 37 -5.76 -22.74 -17.66
CA ASP A 37 -6.49 -21.47 -17.53
C ASP A 37 -7.60 -21.50 -16.46
N ARG A 38 -7.89 -22.62 -15.80
CA ARG A 38 -8.47 -22.57 -14.44
C ARG A 38 -7.35 -22.29 -13.44
N ARG A 39 -6.78 -21.09 -13.52
CA ARG A 39 -6.37 -20.46 -12.27
C ARG A 39 -7.65 -20.30 -11.49
N ASP A 40 -7.72 -21.00 -10.37
CA ASP A 40 -8.63 -20.62 -9.31
C ASP A 40 -8.63 -19.09 -9.27
N GLU A 41 -9.77 -18.47 -9.53
CA GLU A 41 -10.14 -17.24 -8.82
C GLU A 41 -10.17 -17.64 -7.35
N ALA A 42 -9.00 -17.92 -6.77
CA ALA A 42 -8.81 -18.02 -5.35
C ALA A 42 -9.32 -16.67 -4.88
N THR A 43 -10.51 -16.70 -4.27
CA THR A 43 -11.17 -15.55 -3.69
C THR A 43 -10.08 -14.71 -3.08
N VAL A 44 -9.79 -13.57 -3.70
CA VAL A 44 -8.64 -12.77 -3.31
C VAL A 44 -9.01 -12.21 -1.95
N SER A 45 -8.61 -12.93 -0.91
CA SER A 45 -9.06 -12.64 0.45
C SER A 45 -8.32 -11.42 0.93
N ASN A 46 -9.08 -10.49 1.50
CA ASN A 46 -8.53 -9.43 2.32
C ASN A 46 -7.74 -10.04 3.48
N SER A 47 -6.65 -9.39 3.86
CA SER A 47 -5.89 -9.77 5.05
C SER A 47 -6.74 -9.55 6.30
N PRO A 48 -6.92 -10.56 7.17
CA PRO A 48 -7.72 -10.40 8.37
C PRO A 48 -7.04 -9.42 9.34
N LEU A 49 -7.85 -8.59 9.99
CA LEU A 49 -7.46 -7.61 10.99
C LEU A 49 -7.94 -7.99 12.40
N ASP A 50 -8.39 -9.22 12.60
CA ASP A 50 -8.50 -9.79 13.93
C ASP A 50 -7.12 -10.06 14.56
N ARG A 51 -7.10 -10.56 15.81
CA ARG A 51 -5.84 -10.77 16.53
C ARG A 51 -4.91 -11.76 15.81
N GLU A 52 -5.45 -12.82 15.23
CA GLU A 52 -4.66 -13.88 14.59
C GLU A 52 -4.16 -13.41 13.23
N GLY A 53 -5.01 -12.70 12.47
CA GLY A 53 -4.65 -12.07 11.21
C GLY A 53 -3.54 -11.04 11.35
N VAL A 54 -3.62 -10.15 12.35
CA VAL A 54 -2.54 -9.18 12.63
C VAL A 54 -1.21 -9.88 12.91
N GLN A 55 -1.22 -10.94 13.73
CA GLN A 55 -0.02 -11.72 13.98
C GLN A 55 0.54 -12.35 12.69
N GLN A 56 -0.32 -12.92 11.85
CA GLN A 56 0.08 -13.50 10.57
C GLN A 56 0.68 -12.45 9.62
N ILE A 57 0.13 -11.23 9.57
CA ILE A 57 0.68 -10.14 8.76
C ILE A 57 2.07 -9.75 9.25
N GLU A 58 2.28 -9.62 10.56
CA GLU A 58 3.59 -9.27 11.12
C GLU A 58 4.64 -10.38 10.90
N GLU A 59 4.22 -11.65 10.99
CA GLU A 59 5.08 -12.82 10.76
C GLU A 59 5.40 -13.06 9.29
N SER A 60 4.45 -12.81 8.38
CA SER A 60 4.66 -12.96 6.93
C SER A 60 5.35 -11.73 6.31
N GLY A 61 5.04 -10.54 6.82
CA GLY A 61 5.46 -9.25 6.25
C GLY A 61 4.66 -8.86 5.01
N SER A 62 3.40 -9.32 4.89
CA SER A 62 2.55 -8.99 3.76
C SER A 62 1.10 -8.79 4.19
N ALA A 63 0.45 -7.79 3.62
CA ALA A 63 -0.97 -7.51 3.78
C ALA A 63 -1.60 -7.13 2.45
N ARG A 64 -2.90 -7.36 2.29
CA ARG A 64 -3.62 -7.07 1.06
C ARG A 64 -5.07 -6.68 1.32
N PHE A 65 -5.52 -5.63 0.64
CA PHE A 65 -6.93 -5.22 0.60
C PHE A 65 -7.40 -5.09 -0.83
N ASP A 66 -8.56 -5.70 -1.13
CA ASP A 66 -9.29 -5.52 -2.37
C ASP A 66 -10.25 -4.33 -2.22
N LEU A 67 -9.90 -3.22 -2.85
CA LEU A 67 -10.60 -1.94 -2.79
C LEU A 67 -11.09 -1.54 -4.19
N ARG A 68 -11.29 -2.50 -5.11
CA ARG A 68 -11.78 -2.25 -6.47
C ARG A 68 -13.13 -1.53 -6.47
N ASP A 69 -13.99 -1.86 -5.51
CA ASP A 69 -15.29 -1.23 -5.28
C ASP A 69 -15.25 -0.15 -4.19
N LEU A 70 -14.04 0.29 -3.80
CA LEU A 70 -13.79 1.32 -2.78
C LEU A 70 -14.41 1.01 -1.41
N THR A 71 -14.74 -0.26 -1.18
CA THR A 71 -15.43 -0.73 0.01
C THR A 71 -14.62 -1.81 0.69
N LEU A 72 -14.42 -1.68 1.99
CA LEU A 72 -13.82 -2.71 2.84
C LEU A 72 -14.69 -2.85 4.09
N THR A 73 -15.41 -3.96 4.24
CA THR A 73 -16.30 -4.16 5.40
C THR A 73 -15.54 -4.75 6.59
N ARG A 74 -16.09 -4.63 7.80
CA ARG A 74 -15.52 -5.33 8.96
C ARG A 74 -15.49 -6.84 8.78
N SER A 75 -16.55 -7.40 8.19
CA SER A 75 -16.62 -8.84 7.89
C SER A 75 -15.52 -9.28 6.93
N ASP A 76 -15.16 -8.47 5.94
CA ASP A 76 -14.11 -8.79 4.97
C ASP A 76 -12.74 -8.98 5.63
N VAL A 77 -12.52 -8.30 6.76
CA VAL A 77 -11.27 -8.34 7.52
C VAL A 77 -11.43 -9.05 8.87
N GLY A 78 -12.50 -9.81 9.09
CA GLY A 78 -12.70 -10.60 10.32
C GLY A 78 -12.91 -9.77 11.60
N LEU A 79 -13.24 -8.47 11.48
CA LEU A 79 -13.52 -7.64 12.64
C LEU A 79 -14.98 -7.82 13.11
N PRO A 80 -15.24 -7.86 14.43
CA PRO A 80 -16.60 -7.85 14.95
C PRO A 80 -17.24 -6.48 14.76
N GLU A 81 -18.58 -6.45 14.73
CA GLU A 81 -19.36 -5.22 14.67
C GLU A 81 -18.93 -4.21 15.76
N ASN A 82 -18.98 -2.92 15.44
CA ASN A 82 -18.63 -1.80 16.34
C ASN A 82 -17.17 -1.78 16.82
N ARG A 83 -16.27 -2.57 16.23
CA ARG A 83 -14.84 -2.53 16.54
C ARG A 83 -14.10 -1.59 15.60
N MET A 84 -13.20 -0.78 16.14
CA MET A 84 -12.23 -0.02 15.36
C MET A 84 -11.17 -0.97 14.79
N GLY A 85 -10.65 -0.66 13.61
CA GLY A 85 -9.52 -1.42 13.04
C GLY A 85 -8.26 -1.29 13.91
N PRO A 86 -7.44 -2.35 14.01
CA PRO A 86 -6.18 -2.29 14.74
C PRO A 86 -5.17 -1.44 13.97
N ILE A 87 -4.17 -0.97 14.70
CA ILE A 87 -2.88 -0.60 14.10
C ILE A 87 -2.09 -1.90 13.92
N VAL A 88 -1.62 -2.15 12.70
CA VAL A 88 -0.80 -3.31 12.36
C VAL A 88 0.65 -2.87 12.32
N GLY A 89 1.54 -3.63 12.97
CA GLY A 89 2.95 -3.28 13.07
C GLY A 89 3.20 -2.13 14.04
N ARG A 90 4.38 -1.51 13.89
CA ARG A 90 4.84 -0.40 14.76
C ARG A 90 5.90 0.44 14.05
N PRO A 91 6.04 1.73 14.36
CA PRO A 91 7.06 2.58 13.74
C PRO A 91 8.46 1.97 13.89
N GLY A 92 9.20 1.88 12.77
CA GLY A 92 10.53 1.25 12.74
C GLY A 92 10.52 -0.28 12.92
N GLY A 93 9.34 -0.90 12.83
CA GLY A 93 9.15 -2.34 12.84
C GLY A 93 9.64 -3.01 11.56
N ARG A 94 9.33 -4.31 11.43
CA ARG A 94 9.59 -5.04 10.20
C ARG A 94 8.77 -4.42 9.05
N GLU A 95 9.36 -4.36 7.87
CA GLU A 95 8.67 -3.96 6.64
C GLU A 95 7.56 -4.97 6.28
N ILE A 96 6.42 -4.41 5.91
CA ILE A 96 5.21 -5.07 5.43
C ILE A 96 4.98 -4.57 4.00
N ASP A 97 4.89 -5.51 3.06
CA ASP A 97 4.41 -5.24 1.71
C ASP A 97 2.87 -5.18 1.74
N LEU A 98 2.34 -3.96 1.73
CA LEU A 98 0.91 -3.69 1.73
C LEU A 98 0.42 -3.49 0.29
N VAL A 99 -0.48 -4.36 -0.14
CA VAL A 99 -1.05 -4.36 -1.48
C VAL A 99 -2.49 -3.85 -1.43
N LEU A 100 -2.76 -2.74 -2.12
CA LEU A 100 -4.10 -2.16 -2.26
C LEU A 100 -4.58 -2.35 -3.69
N ARG A 101 -5.60 -3.19 -3.92
CA ARG A 101 -6.20 -3.32 -5.26
C ARG A 101 -7.15 -2.17 -5.47
N ALA A 102 -6.82 -1.31 -6.40
CA ALA A 102 -7.57 -0.10 -6.68
C ALA A 102 -8.61 -0.35 -7.79
N PRO A 103 -9.57 0.56 -8.01
CA PRO A 103 -10.50 0.47 -9.13
C PRO A 103 -9.80 0.27 -10.48
N GLU A 104 -8.67 0.95 -10.69
CA GLU A 104 -7.89 0.93 -11.93
C GLU A 104 -6.46 0.41 -11.72
N GLY A 105 -6.30 -0.69 -10.97
CA GLY A 105 -5.02 -1.40 -10.88
C GLY A 105 -4.66 -1.89 -9.48
N GLU A 106 -3.39 -1.83 -9.14
CA GLU A 106 -2.88 -2.28 -7.84
C GLU A 106 -1.74 -1.36 -7.39
N GLU A 107 -1.82 -0.90 -6.14
CA GLU A 107 -0.77 -0.15 -5.46
C GLU A 107 -0.04 -1.07 -4.49
N ARG A 108 1.29 -0.99 -4.47
CA ARG A 108 2.13 -1.71 -3.50
C ARG A 108 2.97 -0.73 -2.70
N VAL A 109 2.82 -0.72 -1.39
CA VAL A 109 3.55 0.18 -0.51
C VAL A 109 4.32 -0.63 0.51
N ALA A 110 5.58 -0.24 0.72
CA ALA A 110 6.42 -0.79 1.77
C ALA A 110 6.25 0.07 3.01
N THR A 111 5.75 -0.51 4.10
CA THR A 111 5.52 0.21 5.36
C THR A 111 5.82 -0.66 6.56
N SER A 112 6.15 -0.06 7.70
CA SER A 112 6.24 -0.79 8.97
C SER A 112 4.97 -0.67 9.82
N THR A 113 4.02 0.17 9.41
CA THR A 113 2.79 0.43 10.18
C THR A 113 1.66 0.90 9.28
N PHE A 114 0.50 0.27 9.40
CA PHE A 114 -0.71 0.72 8.73
C PHE A 114 -1.96 0.42 9.56
N SER A 115 -3.10 0.99 9.16
CA SER A 115 -4.41 0.70 9.73
C SER A 115 -5.50 0.92 8.69
N ALA A 116 -6.57 0.13 8.76
CA ALA A 116 -7.85 0.44 8.13
C ALA A 116 -8.76 1.06 9.18
N THR A 117 -9.23 2.29 8.94
CA THR A 117 -10.05 3.04 9.89
C THR A 117 -11.52 2.71 9.68
N PHE A 118 -12.18 2.26 10.73
CA PHE A 118 -13.63 2.02 10.76
C PHE A 118 -14.24 2.88 11.87
N PHE A 119 -15.06 3.88 11.54
CA PHE A 119 -15.84 4.57 12.58
C PHE A 119 -16.95 3.69 13.14
N SER A 120 -17.28 3.85 14.42
CA SER A 120 -18.18 2.95 15.16
C SER A 120 -19.59 2.83 14.58
N SER A 121 -20.05 3.81 13.79
CA SER A 121 -21.38 3.83 13.19
C SER A 121 -21.48 3.23 11.78
N ALA A 122 -20.37 3.11 11.06
CA ALA A 122 -20.33 2.59 9.69
C ALA A 122 -19.73 1.18 9.67
N ASP A 123 -20.19 0.31 8.78
CA ASP A 123 -19.61 -1.04 8.61
C ASP A 123 -18.43 -1.10 7.64
N THR A 124 -18.28 -0.05 6.84
CA THR A 124 -17.22 0.10 5.86
C THR A 124 -16.07 0.93 6.43
N ALA A 125 -14.85 0.64 6.00
CA ALA A 125 -13.69 1.45 6.32
C ALA A 125 -13.81 2.82 5.63
N ASP A 126 -13.46 3.88 6.35
CA ASP A 126 -13.42 5.25 5.85
C ASP A 126 -12.09 5.56 5.14
N ALA A 127 -11.03 4.85 5.54
CA ALA A 127 -9.70 5.05 5.00
C ALA A 127 -8.75 3.89 5.28
N VAL A 128 -7.70 3.78 4.48
CA VAL A 128 -6.49 3.00 4.80
C VAL A 128 -5.31 3.95 4.94
N THR A 129 -4.65 3.91 6.08
CA THR A 129 -3.54 4.81 6.44
C THR A 129 -2.27 4.01 6.66
N TRP A 130 -1.13 4.49 6.16
CA TRP A 130 0.18 3.91 6.44
C TRP A 130 1.24 5.00 6.62
N PHE A 131 2.39 4.60 7.16
CA PHE A 131 3.49 5.51 7.46
C PHE A 131 4.74 5.12 6.69
N GLU A 132 5.38 6.12 6.10
CA GLU A 132 6.69 6.02 5.47
C GLU A 132 7.66 6.98 6.18
N SER A 133 8.84 6.48 6.52
CA SER A 133 9.88 7.27 7.20
C SER A 133 11.11 7.33 6.32
N TYR A 134 11.66 8.53 6.18
CA TYR A 134 12.83 8.80 5.36
C TYR A 134 13.93 9.35 6.25
N ASP A 135 15.14 8.82 6.10
CA ASP A 135 16.29 9.17 6.93
C ASP A 135 16.80 10.60 6.68
N THR A 136 16.53 11.15 5.49
CA THR A 136 17.00 12.48 5.10
C THR A 136 15.89 13.32 4.47
N GLU A 137 16.04 14.64 4.55
CA GLU A 137 15.13 15.60 3.92
C GLU A 137 15.04 15.35 2.41
N ALA A 138 16.17 15.05 1.77
CA ALA A 138 16.24 14.81 0.35
C ALA A 138 15.44 13.57 -0.07
N ASP A 139 15.50 12.48 0.71
CA ASP A 139 14.75 11.26 0.42
C ASP A 139 13.25 11.48 0.59
N GLY A 140 12.84 12.21 1.64
CA GLY A 140 11.43 12.59 1.83
C GLY A 140 10.91 13.49 0.71
N LEU A 141 11.69 14.49 0.29
CA LEU A 141 11.29 15.34 -0.84
C LEU A 141 11.20 14.58 -2.17
N ALA A 142 12.14 13.66 -2.43
CA ALA A 142 12.11 12.83 -3.62
C ALA A 142 10.86 11.93 -3.67
N ALA A 143 10.47 11.34 -2.54
CA ALA A 143 9.25 10.55 -2.45
C ALA A 143 7.98 11.37 -2.75
N LEU A 144 7.91 12.63 -2.30
CA LEU A 144 6.80 13.52 -2.64
C LEU A 144 6.81 13.96 -4.11
N ASP A 145 7.97 14.15 -4.71
CA ASP A 145 8.08 14.43 -6.15
C ASP A 145 7.55 13.24 -6.97
N GLU A 146 7.90 12.01 -6.59
CA GLU A 146 7.38 10.79 -7.22
C GLU A 146 5.87 10.61 -7.00
N ALA A 147 5.36 11.04 -5.84
CA ALA A 147 3.94 10.98 -5.52
C ALA A 147 3.05 11.87 -6.39
N VAL A 148 3.60 12.87 -7.08
CA VAL A 148 2.85 13.64 -8.08
C VAL A 148 2.34 12.71 -9.19
N GLU A 149 3.21 11.86 -9.73
CA GLU A 149 2.84 10.96 -10.81
C GLU A 149 2.14 9.70 -10.28
N ARG A 150 2.61 9.17 -9.14
CA ARG A 150 2.07 7.94 -8.57
C ARG A 150 0.70 8.11 -7.92
N TRP A 151 0.54 9.17 -7.12
CA TRP A 151 -0.66 9.41 -6.31
C TRP A 151 -1.51 10.58 -6.83
N GLY A 152 -1.08 11.21 -7.93
CA GLY A 152 -1.79 12.36 -8.50
C GLY A 152 -1.73 13.59 -7.62
N LEU A 153 -0.72 13.70 -6.73
CA LEU A 153 -0.60 14.87 -5.86
C LEU A 153 -0.36 16.14 -6.69
N PRO A 154 -1.00 17.27 -6.32
CA PRO A 154 -0.73 18.53 -7.00
C PRO A 154 0.71 19.01 -6.75
N ARG A 155 1.42 19.47 -7.79
CA ARG A 155 2.82 19.92 -7.65
C ARG A 155 2.95 21.11 -6.68
N GLU A 156 1.93 21.97 -6.62
CA GLU A 156 1.89 23.08 -5.68
C GLU A 156 1.78 22.62 -4.21
N ALA A 157 1.21 21.44 -3.96
CA ALA A 157 1.16 20.87 -2.61
C ALA A 157 2.58 20.48 -2.14
N VAL A 158 3.36 19.85 -3.03
CA VAL A 158 4.78 19.54 -2.76
C VAL A 158 5.62 20.82 -2.60
N ALA A 159 5.35 21.85 -3.41
CA ALA A 159 6.01 23.16 -3.25
C ALA A 159 5.69 23.82 -1.90
N THR A 160 4.43 23.73 -1.45
CA THR A 160 3.99 24.22 -0.14
C THR A 160 4.76 23.53 1.00
N TRP A 161 4.97 22.22 0.90
CA TRP A 161 5.78 21.49 1.88
C TRP A 161 7.24 21.95 1.90
N ARG A 162 7.85 22.13 0.72
CA ARG A 162 9.23 22.65 0.61
C ARG A 162 9.35 24.04 1.25
N GLU A 163 8.35 24.89 1.08
CA GLU A 163 8.32 26.21 1.73
C GLU A 163 8.19 26.08 3.25
N ALA A 164 7.29 25.23 3.74
CA ALA A 164 7.11 24.98 5.17
C ALA A 164 8.42 24.52 5.83
N LEU A 165 9.15 23.59 5.21
CA LEU A 165 10.44 23.09 5.69
C LEU A 165 11.53 24.16 5.82
N THR A 166 11.37 25.35 5.24
CA THR A 166 12.31 26.45 5.45
C THR A 166 12.15 27.12 6.81
N GLY A 167 11.01 26.90 7.48
CA GLY A 167 10.71 27.41 8.81
C GLY A 167 11.57 26.79 9.91
N ASP A 168 11.56 27.45 11.07
CA ASP A 168 12.27 26.97 12.24
C ASP A 168 11.46 25.88 12.97
N GLY A 169 12.15 24.80 13.36
CA GLY A 169 11.57 23.69 14.12
C GLY A 169 10.75 22.72 13.26
N GLU A 170 10.12 21.76 13.94
CA GLU A 170 9.32 20.72 13.32
C GLU A 170 8.04 21.29 12.69
N GLN A 171 7.81 20.91 11.44
CA GLN A 171 6.66 21.26 10.64
C GLN A 171 5.79 20.03 10.43
N GLU A 172 4.49 20.25 10.36
CA GLU A 172 3.50 19.23 10.00
C GLU A 172 2.47 19.87 9.07
N VAL A 173 2.33 19.34 7.86
CA VAL A 173 1.43 19.88 6.84
C VAL A 173 0.66 18.74 6.19
N SER A 174 -0.66 18.79 6.28
CA SER A 174 -1.55 17.98 5.45
C SER A 174 -1.60 18.56 4.06
N LEU A 175 -1.04 17.83 3.10
CA LEU A 175 -1.03 18.24 1.71
C LEU A 175 -2.41 18.06 1.10
N THR A 176 -2.68 18.92 0.13
CA THR A 176 -3.85 18.85 -0.71
C THR A 176 -3.96 17.46 -1.36
N PRO A 177 -5.12 16.78 -1.29
CA PRO A 177 -5.30 15.45 -1.86
C PRO A 177 -5.16 15.42 -3.38
N GLY A 178 -4.78 14.25 -3.89
CA GLY A 178 -4.68 13.92 -5.30
C GLY A 178 -5.60 12.78 -5.70
N VAL A 179 -5.73 12.55 -7.01
CA VAL A 179 -6.39 11.37 -7.56
C VAL A 179 -5.35 10.55 -8.33
N SER A 180 -5.02 9.36 -7.82
CA SER A 180 -4.04 8.49 -8.43
C SER A 180 -4.52 7.97 -9.81
N PRO A 181 -3.61 7.59 -10.71
CA PRO A 181 -3.96 6.86 -11.92
C PRO A 181 -4.66 5.52 -11.65
N SER A 182 -4.46 4.95 -10.46
CA SER A 182 -5.13 3.72 -10.00
C SER A 182 -6.56 3.96 -9.50
N GLY A 183 -7.02 5.21 -9.47
CA GLY A 183 -8.39 5.58 -9.13
C GLY A 183 -8.63 5.83 -7.64
N PHE A 184 -7.59 5.98 -6.82
CA PHE A 184 -7.73 6.36 -5.42
C PHE A 184 -7.70 7.88 -5.23
N VAL A 185 -8.49 8.37 -4.28
CA VAL A 185 -8.28 9.69 -3.68
C VAL A 185 -7.29 9.54 -2.52
N THR A 186 -6.12 10.15 -2.65
CA THR A 186 -5.02 10.00 -1.70
C THR A 186 -4.67 11.34 -1.06
N GLN A 187 -4.46 11.32 0.26
CA GLN A 187 -3.94 12.44 1.03
C GLN A 187 -2.64 12.03 1.72
N VAL A 188 -1.74 12.99 1.91
CA VAL A 188 -0.53 12.80 2.71
C VAL A 188 -0.40 13.92 3.73
N THR A 189 -0.03 13.56 4.96
CA THR A 189 0.46 14.51 5.95
C THR A 189 1.96 14.31 6.10
N ALA A 190 2.73 15.33 5.72
CA ALA A 190 4.18 15.33 5.83
C ALA A 190 4.60 16.01 7.13
N ARG A 191 5.52 15.38 7.86
CA ARG A 191 6.11 15.89 9.09
C ARG A 191 7.63 15.84 9.00
N GLY A 192 8.31 16.88 9.48
CA GLY A 192 9.77 16.95 9.45
C GLY A 192 10.28 18.35 9.78
N GLU A 193 11.60 18.46 9.87
CA GLU A 193 12.31 19.73 10.09
C GLU A 193 13.44 19.89 9.08
N LYS A 194 13.89 21.15 8.91
CA LYS A 194 14.98 21.48 7.99
C LYS A 194 16.25 20.69 8.30
N GLY A 195 16.77 19.99 7.29
CA GLY A 195 18.01 19.22 7.36
C GLY A 195 17.89 17.85 8.03
N ALA A 196 16.68 17.42 8.42
CA ALA A 196 16.43 16.13 9.06
C ALA A 196 15.57 15.20 8.20
N GLY A 197 15.38 13.96 8.67
CA GLY A 197 14.45 13.01 8.08
C GLY A 197 12.99 13.48 8.15
N GLN A 198 12.13 12.79 7.39
CA GLN A 198 10.70 13.09 7.31
C GLN A 198 9.87 11.84 7.61
N THR A 199 8.66 12.05 8.11
CA THR A 199 7.62 11.01 8.16
C THR A 199 6.43 11.45 7.35
N HIS A 200 5.97 10.60 6.45
CA HIS A 200 4.76 10.80 5.67
C HIS A 200 3.70 9.83 6.14
N GLN A 201 2.58 10.38 6.60
CA GLN A 201 1.36 9.62 6.84
C GLN A 201 0.50 9.69 5.59
N TRP A 202 0.44 8.58 4.86
CA TRP A 202 -0.38 8.43 3.68
C TRP A 202 -1.76 7.91 4.03
N THR A 203 -2.78 8.34 3.29
CA THR A 203 -4.15 7.90 3.50
C THR A 203 -4.87 7.79 2.16
N VAL A 204 -5.36 6.60 1.85
CA VAL A 204 -6.38 6.39 0.81
C VAL A 204 -7.73 6.62 1.46
N LEU A 205 -8.51 7.55 0.91
CA LEU A 205 -9.83 7.90 1.38
C LEU A 205 -10.87 7.02 0.68
N LEU A 206 -11.77 6.38 1.43
CA LEU A 206 -12.74 5.42 0.91
C LEU A 206 -14.19 5.91 0.96
N ASP A 207 -14.42 7.13 1.46
CA ASP A 207 -15.76 7.70 1.50
C ASP A 207 -16.33 7.84 0.07
N PRO A 208 -17.48 7.20 -0.24
CA PRO A 208 -18.06 7.21 -1.58
C PRO A 208 -18.30 8.62 -2.15
N ARG A 209 -18.52 9.62 -1.28
CA ARG A 209 -18.74 11.02 -1.70
C ARG A 209 -17.57 11.59 -2.48
N TYR A 210 -16.35 11.08 -2.26
CA TYR A 210 -15.16 11.53 -2.99
C TYR A 210 -15.08 10.96 -4.41
N TYR A 211 -15.94 10.01 -4.74
CA TYR A 211 -15.96 9.26 -6.01
C TYR A 211 -17.27 9.45 -6.79
N GLU A 212 -18.19 10.29 -6.30
CA GLU A 212 -19.41 10.67 -7.02
C GLU A 212 -19.09 11.44 -8.30
N ASP A 213 -20.08 11.53 -9.21
CA ASP A 213 -19.96 12.20 -10.50
C ASP A 213 -19.38 13.62 -10.36
N GLY A 214 -18.26 13.88 -11.03
CA GLY A 214 -17.55 15.17 -11.02
C GLY A 214 -16.71 15.45 -9.77
N ALA A 215 -16.78 14.62 -8.72
CA ALA A 215 -15.95 14.78 -7.53
C ALA A 215 -14.46 14.59 -7.84
N LEU A 216 -14.11 13.53 -8.58
CA LEU A 216 -12.72 13.25 -8.96
C LEU A 216 -12.11 14.35 -9.83
N GLU A 217 -12.87 14.90 -10.78
CA GLU A 217 -12.43 16.03 -11.61
C GLU A 217 -12.17 17.26 -10.74
N ARG A 218 -13.10 17.61 -9.84
CA ARG A 218 -12.92 18.70 -8.89
C ARG A 218 -11.68 18.51 -8.00
N ILE A 219 -11.45 17.30 -7.50
CA ILE A 219 -10.26 17.00 -6.67
C ILE A 219 -9.00 17.17 -7.51
N ARG A 220 -8.96 16.69 -8.76
CA ARG A 220 -7.79 16.89 -9.65
C ARG A 220 -7.52 18.38 -9.92
N GLU A 221 -8.55 19.19 -10.12
CA GLU A 221 -8.41 20.60 -10.48
C GLU A 221 -8.11 21.52 -9.29
N THR A 222 -8.73 21.23 -8.13
CA THR A 222 -8.73 22.15 -6.99
C THR A 222 -8.10 21.56 -5.74
N GLY A 223 -7.93 20.24 -5.72
CA GLY A 223 -7.47 19.52 -4.55
C GLY A 223 -8.43 19.57 -3.36
N LYS A 224 -9.69 19.96 -3.58
CA LYS A 224 -10.69 20.07 -2.51
C LYS A 224 -11.61 18.86 -2.53
N LEU A 225 -11.72 18.19 -1.38
CA LEU A 225 -12.73 17.17 -1.16
C LEU A 225 -14.13 17.82 -1.17
N PRO A 226 -15.15 17.14 -1.71
CA PRO A 226 -16.55 17.52 -1.53
C PRO A 226 -16.89 17.74 -0.06
N THR A 227 -17.46 18.91 0.26
CA THR A 227 -18.04 19.20 1.58
C THR A 227 -19.50 18.75 1.56
N GLY A 228 -19.87 17.88 2.51
CA GLY A 228 -21.27 17.51 2.76
C GLY A 228 -22.06 18.58 3.48
#